data_AF-L7JQT3-F1
#
_entry.id   AF-L7JQT3-F1
#
_cell.length_a   1.000
_cell.length_b   1.000
_cell.length_c   1.000
_cell.angle_alpha   90.00
_cell.angle_beta   90.00
_cell.angle_gamma   90.00
#
_symmetry.space_group_name_H-M   'P 1'
#
loop_
_entity.id
_entity.type
_entity.pdbx_description
1 polymer ?
#
loop_
_entity_poly.entity_id
_entity_poly.type
_entity_poly.pdbx_seq_one_letter_code
_entity_poly.pdbx_strand_id
1 'polypeptide(L)'
;VLNRSEIKHKKQQWNVCALRDYLEMIRNDEKDATIEATDLIDTYFKWRKAQKTEMFTIRNLESILRLSESHAKLLGKNILDEDSVLMAIFLVESSLWGSKRIEFDKKRIFIDEEYFNEKKKEMITIIRN
;
A
#
# COMPACT_ATOMS: atom_id res chain seq x y z
N VAL A 1 1.48 -25.22 20.91
CA VAL A 1 1.79 -25.08 19.47
C VAL A 1 0.47 -25.20 18.73
N LEU A 2 -0.14 -24.07 18.37
CA LEU A 2 -1.42 -24.08 17.65
C LEU A 2 -1.14 -24.23 16.16
N ASN A 3 -1.76 -25.24 15.55
CA ASN A 3 -1.60 -25.61 14.14
C ASN A 3 -2.29 -24.54 13.26
N ARG A 4 -1.59 -23.97 12.28
CA ARG A 4 -2.09 -22.92 11.37
C ARG A 4 -3.31 -23.33 10.53
N SER A 5 -3.63 -24.62 10.48
CA SER A 5 -4.76 -25.20 9.72
C SER A 5 -6.15 -25.02 10.37
N GLU A 6 -6.24 -24.45 11.57
CA GLU A 6 -7.52 -24.29 12.29
C GLU A 6 -8.03 -22.86 12.40
N ILE A 7 -7.37 -21.88 11.75
CA ILE A 7 -7.96 -20.56 11.55
C ILE A 7 -9.01 -20.69 10.44
N LYS A 8 -10.14 -21.32 10.77
CA LYS A 8 -11.40 -21.05 10.10
C LYS A 8 -11.62 -19.55 10.25
N HIS A 9 -11.23 -18.77 9.24
CA HIS A 9 -11.77 -17.45 9.03
C HIS A 9 -13.29 -17.63 8.95
N LYS A 10 -14.00 -17.56 10.09
CA LYS A 10 -15.39 -17.13 10.09
C LYS A 10 -15.33 -15.86 9.26
N LYS A 11 -15.92 -15.89 8.06
CA LYS A 11 -16.12 -14.69 7.25
C LYS A 11 -16.94 -13.75 8.11
N GLN A 12 -16.26 -12.96 8.94
CA GLN A 12 -16.87 -11.92 9.72
C GLN A 12 -17.14 -10.84 8.69
N GLN A 13 -18.25 -11.02 7.98
CA GLN A 13 -18.70 -10.06 7.00
C GLN A 13 -19.04 -8.82 7.78
N TRP A 14 -18.27 -7.76 7.55
CA TRP A 14 -18.59 -6.46 8.11
C TRP A 14 -19.94 -6.04 7.54
N ASN A 15 -20.91 -5.84 8.43
CA ASN A 15 -22.15 -5.20 8.02
C ASN A 15 -21.85 -3.71 7.70
N VAL A 16 -22.73 -3.10 6.91
CA VAL A 16 -22.52 -1.71 6.44
C VAL A 16 -22.39 -0.73 7.61
N CYS A 17 -23.10 -0.97 8.71
CA CYS A 17 -23.01 -0.13 9.90
C CYS A 17 -21.62 -0.18 10.54
N ALA A 18 -21.09 -1.37 10.79
CA ALA A 18 -19.74 -1.55 11.36
C ALA A 18 -18.65 -0.93 10.47
N LEU A 19 -18.79 -1.04 9.14
CA LEU A 19 -17.88 -0.39 8.20
C LEU A 19 -17.98 1.14 8.28
N ARG A 20 -19.19 1.69 8.35
CA ARG A 20 -19.40 3.14 8.48
C ARG A 20 -18.80 3.65 9.78
N ASP A 21 -19.09 2.99 10.90
CA ASP A 21 -18.61 3.39 12.23
C ASP A 21 -17.08 3.37 12.28
N TYR A 22 -16.46 2.36 11.67
CA TYR A 22 -15.00 2.28 11.55
C TYR A 22 -14.43 3.41 10.70
N LEU A 23 -15.01 3.67 9.52
CA LEU A 23 -14.56 4.75 8.64
C LEU A 23 -14.71 6.12 9.29
N GLU A 24 -15.75 6.33 10.09
CA GLU A 24 -15.96 7.54 10.87
C GLU A 24 -14.91 7.67 11.98
N MET A 25 -14.64 6.59 12.71
CA MET A 25 -13.61 6.54 13.75
C MET A 25 -12.23 6.91 13.20
N ILE A 26 -11.77 6.28 12.11
CA ILE A 26 -10.45 6.57 11.53
C ILE A 26 -10.37 7.97 10.90
N ARG A 27 -11.49 8.49 10.39
CA ARG A 27 -11.54 9.82 9.78
C ARG A 27 -11.37 10.94 10.80
N ASN A 28 -11.87 10.72 12.02
CA ASN A 28 -11.76 11.66 13.13
C ASN A 28 -10.41 11.54 13.87
N ASP A 29 -9.55 10.61 13.47
CA ASP A 29 -8.18 10.52 14.00
C ASP A 29 -7.27 11.54 13.30
N GLU A 30 -7.08 12.67 13.98
CA GLU A 30 -6.23 13.78 13.55
C GLU A 30 -4.73 13.49 13.68
N LYS A 31 -4.33 12.32 14.19
CA LYS A 31 -2.92 11.99 14.31
C LYS A 31 -2.28 11.84 12.94
N ASP A 32 -1.22 12.61 12.73
CA ASP A 32 -0.32 12.43 11.59
C ASP A 32 0.55 11.20 11.83
N ALA A 33 0.69 10.36 10.81
CA ALA A 33 1.54 9.19 10.88
C ALA A 33 3.01 9.63 10.86
N THR A 34 3.83 9.06 11.75
CA THR A 34 5.27 9.30 11.72
C THR A 34 5.87 8.60 10.51
N ILE A 35 6.65 9.31 9.69
CA ILE A 35 7.20 8.77 8.45
C ILE A 35 8.50 7.99 8.74
N GLU A 36 8.47 6.67 8.58
CA GLU A 36 9.66 5.81 8.70
C GLU A 36 10.20 5.33 7.34
N ALA A 37 9.34 5.27 6.32
CA ALA A 37 9.70 4.77 4.98
C ALA A 37 10.32 5.82 4.04
N THR A 38 11.03 6.83 4.57
CA THR A 38 11.58 7.96 3.79
C THR A 38 12.52 7.49 2.68
N ASP A 39 13.36 6.49 2.94
CA ASP A 39 14.32 5.95 1.96
C ASP A 39 13.63 5.35 0.72
N LEU A 40 12.54 4.61 0.94
CA LEU A 40 11.76 4.01 -0.14
C LEU A 40 11.08 5.08 -1.01
N ILE A 41 10.54 6.12 -0.38
CA ILE A 41 9.90 7.26 -1.06
C ILE A 41 10.92 7.98 -1.93
N ASP A 42 12.09 8.29 -1.39
CA ASP A 42 13.17 8.96 -2.11
C ASP A 42 13.71 8.11 -3.26
N THR A 43 13.87 6.80 -3.04
CA THR A 43 14.32 5.86 -4.06
C THR A 43 13.32 5.81 -5.21
N TYR A 44 12.03 5.67 -4.92
CA TYR A 44 10.98 5.66 -5.93
C TYR A 44 10.92 6.98 -6.71
N PHE A 45 11.04 8.12 -6.03
CA PHE A 45 11.04 9.43 -6.68
C PHE A 45 12.20 9.58 -7.68
N LYS A 46 13.42 9.19 -7.27
CA LYS A 46 14.61 9.20 -8.14
C LYS A 46 14.44 8.27 -9.33
N TRP A 47 13.99 7.04 -9.10
CA TRP A 47 13.73 6.06 -10.14
C TRP A 47 12.72 6.58 -11.17
N ARG A 48 11.60 7.13 -10.72
CA ARG A 48 10.55 7.62 -11.62
C ARG A 48 11.00 8.83 -12.43
N LYS A 49 11.78 9.73 -11.82
CA LYS A 49 12.39 10.87 -12.52
C LYS A 49 13.38 10.43 -13.60
N ALA A 50 14.13 9.34 -13.37
CA ALA A 50 15.08 8.79 -14.34
C ALA A 50 14.38 8.19 -15.58
N GLN A 51 13.14 7.72 -15.47
CA GLN A 51 12.38 7.16 -16.60
C GLN A 51 11.93 8.19 -17.64
N LYS A 52 12.21 9.49 -17.44
CA LYS A 52 11.89 10.59 -18.38
C LYS A 52 10.43 10.62 -18.87
N THR A 53 9.49 10.04 -18.11
CA THR A 53 8.07 10.24 -18.36
C THR A 53 7.71 11.68 -18.00
N GLU A 54 7.31 12.49 -18.98
CA GLU A 54 7.06 13.94 -18.90
C GLU A 54 5.98 14.38 -17.88
N MET A 55 5.40 13.45 -17.13
CA MET A 55 4.22 13.66 -16.30
C MET A 55 4.46 13.45 -14.79
N PHE A 56 5.68 13.13 -14.34
CA PHE A 56 5.95 12.93 -12.91
C PHE A 56 6.44 14.23 -12.24
N THR A 57 5.59 14.80 -11.39
CA THR A 57 5.80 16.09 -10.70
C THR A 57 5.80 15.92 -9.18
N ILE A 58 6.17 16.97 -8.45
CA ILE A 58 6.08 17.01 -6.97
C ILE A 58 4.66 16.68 -6.48
N ARG A 59 3.62 17.08 -7.22
CA ARG A 59 2.22 16.75 -6.86
C ARG A 59 1.95 15.25 -6.89
N ASN A 60 2.64 14.49 -7.74
CA ASN A 60 2.52 13.04 -7.77
C ASN A 60 3.16 12.41 -6.52
N LEU A 61 4.26 12.98 -6.03
CA LEU A 61 4.88 12.57 -4.77
C LEU A 61 3.96 12.84 -3.57
N GLU A 62 3.38 14.05 -3.51
CA GLU A 62 2.39 14.41 -2.49
C GLU A 62 1.16 13.47 -2.52
N SER A 63 0.72 13.09 -3.72
CA SER A 63 -0.39 12.15 -3.88
C SER A 63 -0.03 10.76 -3.33
N ILE A 64 1.19 10.28 -3.57
CA ILE A 64 1.68 9.00 -3.02
C ILE A 64 1.76 9.07 -1.50
N LEU A 65 2.30 10.14 -0.94
CA LEU A 65 2.37 10.35 0.50
C LEU A 65 0.97 10.28 1.14
N ARG A 66 0.02 11.06 0.61
CA ARG A 66 -1.38 11.05 1.10
C ARG A 66 -2.06 9.68 0.98
N LEU A 67 -1.81 8.94 -0.10
CA LEU A 67 -2.33 7.58 -0.27
C LEU A 67 -1.72 6.62 0.75
N SER A 68 -0.42 6.76 1.01
CA SER A 68 0.31 5.94 1.97
C SER A 68 -0.22 6.20 3.39
N GLU A 69 -0.41 7.47 3.76
CA GLU A 69 -0.97 7.88 5.05
C GLU A 69 -2.41 7.37 5.22
N SER A 70 -3.23 7.50 4.17
CA SER A 70 -4.60 6.99 4.17
C SER A 70 -4.64 5.47 4.38
N HIS A 71 -3.70 4.74 3.77
CA HIS A 71 -3.56 3.30 3.95
C HIS A 71 -3.12 2.94 5.38
N ALA A 72 -2.13 3.64 5.94
CA ALA A 72 -1.72 3.45 7.33
C ALA A 72 -2.87 3.72 8.31
N LYS A 73 -3.64 4.81 8.11
CA LYS A 73 -4.83 5.15 8.89
C LYS A 73 -5.92 4.08 8.78
N LEU A 74 -6.17 3.55 7.58
CA LEU A 74 -7.12 2.45 7.36
C LEU A 74 -6.73 1.16 8.08
N LEU A 75 -5.44 0.98 8.39
CA LEU A 75 -4.93 -0.14 9.17
C LEU A 75 -4.78 0.17 10.66
N GLY A 76 -5.15 1.37 11.10
CA GLY A 76 -4.96 1.84 12.48
C GLY A 76 -3.50 1.96 12.89
N LYS A 77 -2.59 2.18 11.93
CA LYS A 77 -1.16 2.37 12.18
C LYS A 77 -0.88 3.86 12.44
N ASN A 78 -0.07 4.13 13.46
CA ASN A 78 0.44 5.48 13.76
C ASN A 78 1.75 5.81 13.01
N ILE A 79 2.24 4.86 12.21
CA ILE A 79 3.52 4.91 11.52
C ILE A 79 3.28 4.65 10.03
N LEU A 80 3.94 5.44 9.19
CA LEU A 80 4.01 5.22 7.76
C LEU A 80 5.19 4.30 7.45
N ASP A 81 4.88 3.00 7.41
CA ASP A 81 5.82 1.94 7.09
C ASP A 81 6.01 1.73 5.59
N GLU A 82 7.00 0.90 5.23
CA GLU A 82 7.28 0.58 3.84
C GLU A 82 6.09 -0.08 3.13
N ASP A 83 5.30 -0.89 3.84
CA ASP A 83 4.13 -1.55 3.27
C ASP A 83 3.09 -0.54 2.80
N SER A 84 2.83 0.49 3.59
CA SER A 84 1.87 1.53 3.25
C SER A 84 2.32 2.35 2.04
N VAL A 85 3.64 2.64 1.96
CA VAL A 85 4.24 3.31 0.81
C VAL A 85 4.21 2.45 -0.44
N LEU A 86 4.60 1.17 -0.32
CA LEU A 86 4.54 0.22 -1.42
C LEU A 86 3.12 0.08 -1.95
N MET A 87 2.10 0.00 -1.08
CA MET A 87 0.71 -0.08 -1.54
C MET A 87 0.26 1.15 -2.33
N ALA A 88 0.67 2.35 -1.91
CA ALA A 88 0.40 3.56 -2.67
C ALA A 88 1.12 3.57 -4.03
N ILE A 89 2.41 3.17 -4.07
CA ILE A 89 3.18 3.04 -5.31
C ILE A 89 2.54 2.01 -6.23
N PHE A 90 2.14 0.85 -5.71
CA PHE A 90 1.44 -0.20 -6.44
C PHE A 90 0.18 0.33 -7.12
N LEU A 91 -0.64 1.06 -6.36
CA LEU A 91 -1.87 1.64 -6.88
C LEU A 91 -1.59 2.65 -7.99
N VAL A 92 -0.62 3.55 -7.80
CA VAL A 92 -0.26 4.59 -8.76
C VAL A 92 0.30 3.98 -10.05
N GLU A 93 1.24 3.02 -9.95
CA GLU A 93 1.80 2.33 -11.11
C GLU A 93 0.75 1.55 -11.90
N SER A 94 -0.14 0.86 -11.20
CA SER A 94 -1.19 0.06 -11.84
C SER A 94 -2.27 0.92 -12.50
N SER A 95 -2.53 2.13 -11.98
CA SER A 95 -3.64 2.99 -12.44
C SER A 95 -3.21 4.07 -13.44
N LEU A 96 -2.24 4.92 -13.06
CA LEU A 96 -1.88 6.13 -13.81
C LEU A 96 -0.98 5.82 -15.00
N TRP A 97 -0.09 4.84 -14.84
CA TRP A 97 0.95 4.58 -15.83
C TRP A 97 0.62 3.39 -16.73
N GLY A 98 -0.43 2.64 -16.41
CA GLY A 98 -0.83 1.45 -17.17
C GLY A 98 0.29 0.42 -17.28
N SER A 99 1.33 0.54 -16.45
CA SER A 99 2.46 -0.37 -16.41
C SER A 99 1.94 -1.69 -15.85
N LYS A 100 1.57 -2.61 -16.74
CA LYS A 100 1.43 -4.04 -16.42
C LYS A 100 2.79 -4.68 -16.11
N ARG A 101 3.67 -3.96 -15.41
CA ARG A 101 4.98 -4.47 -15.00
C ARG A 101 4.81 -5.56 -13.94
N ILE A 102 3.69 -5.55 -13.22
CA ILE A 102 3.34 -6.57 -12.22
C ILE A 102 1.90 -7.01 -12.46
N GLU A 103 1.72 -8.31 -12.71
CA GLU A 103 0.41 -8.94 -12.83
C GLU A 103 -0.02 -9.52 -11.48
N PHE A 104 -1.29 -9.35 -11.13
CA PHE A 104 -1.85 -9.81 -9.86
C PHE A 104 -2.97 -10.80 -10.07
N ASP A 105 -2.90 -11.93 -9.37
CA ASP A 105 -4.08 -12.73 -9.10
C ASP A 105 -4.91 -12.05 -8.00
N LYS A 106 -6.03 -11.43 -8.41
CA LYS A 106 -6.98 -10.73 -7.53
C LYS A 106 -7.52 -11.60 -6.39
N LYS A 107 -7.52 -12.93 -6.56
CA LYS A 107 -8.01 -13.87 -5.54
C LYS A 107 -6.95 -14.21 -4.51
N ARG A 108 -5.66 -14.11 -4.87
CA ARG A 108 -4.54 -14.54 -4.01
C ARG A 108 -3.87 -13.39 -3.29
N ILE A 109 -3.79 -12.21 -3.92
CA ILE A 109 -3.02 -11.07 -3.38
C ILE A 109 -3.44 -10.62 -1.97
N PHE A 110 -4.72 -10.81 -1.60
CA PHE A 110 -5.26 -10.41 -0.29
C PHE A 110 -5.44 -11.57 0.69
N ILE A 111 -5.11 -12.81 0.30
CA ILE A 111 -5.31 -14.01 1.11
C ILE A 111 -3.99 -14.72 1.39
N ASP A 112 -3.12 -14.76 0.38
CA ASP A 112 -1.86 -15.47 0.38
C ASP A 112 -0.72 -14.49 0.71
N GLU A 113 -0.27 -14.53 1.96
CA GLU A 113 0.80 -13.68 2.48
C GLU A 113 2.14 -13.93 1.75
N GLU A 114 2.41 -15.17 1.36
CA GLU A 114 3.64 -15.53 0.65
C GLU A 114 3.64 -14.90 -0.76
N TYR A 115 2.53 -15.05 -1.47
CA TYR A 115 2.33 -14.41 -2.78
C TYR A 115 2.42 -12.89 -2.71
N PHE A 116 1.85 -12.27 -1.67
CA PHE A 116 1.98 -10.82 -1.44
C PHE A 116 3.44 -10.41 -1.26
N ASN A 117 4.18 -11.14 -0.42
CA ASN A 117 5.59 -10.87 -0.15
C ASN A 117 6.48 -11.05 -1.39
N GLU A 118 6.18 -12.03 -2.25
CA GLU A 118 6.86 -12.20 -3.54
C GLU A 118 6.65 -10.99 -4.45
N LYS A 119 5.41 -10.54 -4.60
CA LYS A 119 5.08 -9.35 -5.42
C LYS A 119 5.68 -8.07 -4.84
N LYS A 120 5.73 -7.95 -3.51
CA LYS A 120 6.44 -6.87 -2.82
C LYS A 120 7.93 -6.85 -3.21
N LYS A 121 8.61 -8.00 -3.16
CA LYS A 121 10.02 -8.11 -3.55
C LYS A 121 10.24 -7.76 -5.01
N GLU A 122 9.40 -8.28 -5.91
CA GLU A 122 9.45 -7.99 -7.35
C GLU A 122 9.41 -6.48 -7.61
N MET A 123 8.50 -5.78 -6.94
CA MET A 123 8.38 -4.32 -7.07
C MET A 123 9.60 -3.57 -6.53
N ILE A 124 10.11 -3.96 -5.36
CA ILE A 124 11.32 -3.34 -4.80
C ILE A 124 12.50 -3.53 -5.75
N THR A 125 12.66 -4.70 -6.36
CA THR A 125 13.69 -4.96 -7.36
C THR A 125 13.52 -4.08 -8.59
N ILE A 126 12.30 -3.86 -9.08
CA ILE A 126 12.03 -2.96 -10.21
C ILE A 126 12.39 -1.51 -9.88
N ILE A 127 12.11 -1.06 -8.66
CA ILE A 127 12.38 0.33 -8.21
C ILE A 127 13.87 0.56 -7.97
N ARG A 128 14.61 -0.47 -7.52
CA ARG A 128 16.04 -0.38 -7.20
C ARG A 128 16.98 -0.62 -8.39
N ASN A 129 16.49 -1.23 -9.46
CA ASN A 129 17.22 -1.41 -10.74
C ASN A 129 17.07 -0.18 -11.64
#